data_AF-A0A346S4N5-F1
#
_entry.id   AF-A0A346S4N5-F1
#
_cell.length_a   1.000
_cell.length_b   1.000
_cell.length_c   1.000
_cell.angle_alpha   90.00
_cell.angle_beta   90.00
_cell.angle_gamma   90.00
#
_symmetry.space_group_name_H-M   'P 1'
#
loop_
_entity.id
_entity.type
_entity.pdbx_description
1 polymer ?
#
loop_
_entity_poly.entity_id
_entity_poly.type
_entity_poly.pdbx_seq_one_letter_code
_entity_poly.pdbx_strand_id
1 'polypeptide(L)'
;MVMEYLKKRAEAGAGKGLEDRPDWVSDRNASAAAWQCVEDMKREKALYIRRHRTPTDFLVKKSYQIKGSEVAAVLGMNRATLMNTSSYSPHLKQYLDAVNVDLDEAKSAKLKRAERPTATGIRKSRKDDLVDLVKELRMKNEALRTLAAEPLDEIFEGLPLPIKKKLGIA
;
A
#
# COMPACT_ATOMS: atom_id res chain seq x y z
N MET A 1 29.47 18.16 -3.89
CA MET A 1 28.14 17.83 -4.47
C MET A 1 27.17 17.17 -3.49
N VAL A 2 27.58 16.25 -2.61
CA VAL A 2 26.65 15.58 -1.67
C VAL A 2 26.06 16.55 -0.62
N MET A 3 26.85 17.50 -0.11
CA MET A 3 26.38 18.50 0.87
C MET A 3 25.37 19.50 0.29
N GLU A 4 25.58 19.94 -0.96
CA GLU A 4 24.65 20.81 -1.70
C GLU A 4 23.31 20.11 -1.98
N TYR A 5 23.35 18.81 -2.29
CA TYR A 5 22.14 18.01 -2.46
C TYR A 5 21.33 17.86 -1.16
N LEU A 6 22.01 17.67 -0.03
CA LEU A 6 21.35 17.60 1.28
C LEU A 6 20.77 18.95 1.71
N LYS A 7 21.47 20.06 1.46
CA LYS A 7 20.95 21.43 1.67
C LYS A 7 19.73 21.71 0.81
N LYS A 8 19.80 21.45 -0.50
CA LYS A 8 18.67 21.65 -1.42
C LYS A 8 17.45 20.80 -1.06
N ARG A 9 17.65 19.61 -0.51
CA ARG A 9 16.57 18.73 -0.02
C ARG A 9 16.00 19.19 1.33
N ALA A 10 16.82 19.76 2.21
CA ALA A 10 16.36 20.38 3.45
C ALA A 10 15.58 21.68 3.17
N GLU A 11 16.06 22.51 2.25
CA GLU A 11 15.40 23.74 1.78
C GLU A 11 14.07 23.44 1.08
N ALA A 12 14.00 22.40 0.25
CA ALA A 12 12.75 21.92 -0.35
C ALA A 12 11.77 21.32 0.68
N GLY A 13 12.27 20.85 1.82
CA GLY A 13 11.45 20.41 2.96
C GLY A 13 10.97 21.57 3.83
N ALA A 14 11.77 22.64 3.96
CA ALA A 14 11.50 23.80 4.80
C ALA A 14 10.36 24.67 4.25
N GLY A 15 10.15 24.70 2.92
CA GLY A 15 9.03 25.43 2.29
C GLY A 15 7.65 24.80 2.48
N LYS A 16 7.54 23.55 2.94
CA LYS A 16 6.26 22.84 3.09
C LYS A 16 5.51 23.13 4.41
N GLY A 17 6.10 23.90 5.32
CA GLY A 17 5.55 24.08 6.67
C GLY A 17 4.29 24.95 6.75
N LEU A 18 4.01 25.78 5.74
CA LEU A 18 2.92 26.76 5.76
C LEU A 18 1.80 26.47 4.76
N GLU A 19 2.08 25.81 3.63
CA GLU A 19 1.10 25.62 2.55
C GLU A 19 0.15 24.42 2.76
N ASP A 20 0.54 23.41 3.54
CA ASP A 20 -0.27 22.20 3.79
C ASP A 20 -1.03 22.25 5.14
N ARG A 21 -1.06 23.41 5.80
CA ARG A 21 -1.71 23.55 7.10
C ARG A 21 -3.23 23.59 6.93
N PRO A 22 -3.99 22.69 7.58
CA PRO A 22 -5.45 22.74 7.53
C PRO A 22 -6.02 24.02 8.17
N ASP A 23 -7.14 24.51 7.63
CA ASP A 23 -7.78 25.77 8.07
C ASP A 23 -8.16 25.81 9.56
N TRP A 24 -8.39 24.64 10.17
CA TRP A 24 -8.73 24.53 11.59
C TRP A 24 -7.52 24.66 12.54
N VAL A 25 -6.29 24.67 12.01
CA VAL A 25 -5.07 24.74 12.80
C VAL A 25 -4.69 26.20 13.01
N SER A 26 -4.60 26.64 14.26
CA SER A 26 -4.23 28.01 14.65
C SER A 26 -3.07 28.02 15.65
N ASP A 27 -2.16 28.99 15.52
CA ASP A 27 -1.02 29.15 16.44
C ASP A 27 -1.43 29.68 17.81
N ARG A 28 -2.69 30.14 17.93
CA ARG A 28 -3.25 30.66 19.17
C ARG A 28 -3.60 29.57 20.18
N ASN A 29 -3.67 28.31 19.75
CA ASN A 29 -4.05 27.19 20.59
C ASN A 29 -3.17 25.97 20.30
N ALA A 30 -3.39 24.88 21.04
CA ALA A 30 -2.59 23.67 20.91
C ALA A 30 -2.84 22.86 19.62
N SER A 31 -3.70 23.33 18.70
CA SER A 31 -3.96 22.64 17.43
C SER A 31 -2.73 22.58 16.52
N ALA A 32 -1.90 23.64 16.50
CA ALA A 32 -0.66 23.68 15.73
C ALA A 32 0.32 22.60 16.17
N ALA A 33 0.56 22.53 17.48
CA ALA A 33 1.42 21.51 18.08
C ALA A 33 0.85 20.10 17.87
N ALA A 34 -0.48 19.94 17.98
CA ALA A 34 -1.13 18.66 17.74
C ALA A 34 -1.02 18.19 16.30
N TRP A 35 -1.27 19.06 15.32
CA TRP A 35 -1.14 18.75 13.91
C TRP A 35 0.30 18.37 13.55
N GLN A 36 1.29 19.15 14.01
CA GLN A 36 2.70 18.87 13.75
C GLN A 36 3.14 17.54 14.37
N CYS A 37 2.70 17.25 15.60
CA CYS A 37 2.94 15.96 16.25
C CYS A 37 2.35 14.79 15.45
N VAL A 38 1.15 14.94 14.90
CA VAL A 38 0.52 13.92 14.05
C VAL A 38 1.28 13.72 12.74
N GLU A 39 1.75 14.79 12.09
CA GLU A 39 2.56 14.70 10.87
C GLU A 39 3.92 14.02 11.12
N ASP A 40 4.58 14.32 12.23
CA ASP A 40 5.84 13.64 12.59
C ASP A 40 5.60 12.16 12.90
N MET A 41 4.55 11.83 13.67
CA MET A 41 4.15 10.44 13.88
C MET A 41 3.80 9.73 12.56
N LYS A 42 3.08 10.40 11.65
CA LYS A 42 2.73 9.86 10.31
C LYS A 42 3.98 9.49 9.53
N ARG A 43 5.01 10.35 9.54
CA ARG A 43 6.30 10.07 8.89
C ARG A 43 6.97 8.84 9.51
N GLU A 44 7.01 8.74 10.84
CA GLU A 44 7.58 7.57 11.52
C GLU A 44 6.84 6.27 11.20
N LYS A 45 5.50 6.27 11.27
CA LYS A 45 4.68 5.10 10.94
C LYS A 45 4.81 4.73 9.47
N ALA A 46 4.85 5.70 8.57
CA ALA A 46 5.08 5.46 7.15
C ALA A 46 6.47 4.85 6.89
N LEU A 47 7.51 5.29 7.61
CA LEU A 47 8.84 4.68 7.56
C LEU A 47 8.84 3.25 8.12
N TYR A 48 8.12 3.00 9.21
CA TYR A 48 7.92 1.65 9.74
C TYR A 48 7.25 0.76 8.69
N ILE A 49 6.14 1.20 8.11
CA ILE A 49 5.47 0.49 7.01
C ILE A 49 6.43 0.27 5.85
N ARG A 50 7.31 1.22 5.50
CA ARG A 50 8.30 1.06 4.42
C ARG A 50 9.41 0.06 4.75
N ARG A 51 9.82 -0.07 6.01
CA ARG A 51 10.87 -1.01 6.45
C ARG A 51 10.37 -2.44 6.60
N HIS A 52 9.19 -2.61 7.19
CA HIS A 52 8.64 -3.91 7.58
C HIS A 52 7.78 -4.54 6.48
N ARG A 53 7.81 -5.87 6.33
CA ARG A 53 7.21 -6.54 5.17
C ARG A 53 6.34 -7.74 5.52
N THR A 54 6.51 -8.31 6.71
CA THR A 54 5.78 -9.51 7.12
C THR A 54 4.46 -9.13 7.78
N PRO A 55 3.42 -9.98 7.68
CA PRO A 55 2.18 -9.77 8.41
C PRO A 55 2.39 -9.70 9.94
N THR A 56 3.36 -10.45 10.46
CA THR A 56 3.71 -10.49 11.90
C THR A 56 4.22 -9.15 12.41
N ASP A 57 4.97 -8.40 11.60
CA ASP A 57 5.47 -7.07 11.96
C ASP A 57 4.33 -6.05 12.15
N PHE A 58 3.16 -6.30 11.57
CA PHE A 58 1.99 -5.43 11.62
C PHE A 58 0.86 -5.96 12.52
N LEU A 59 1.16 -6.94 13.38
CA LEU A 59 0.19 -7.47 14.35
C LEU A 59 -0.14 -6.41 15.41
N VAL A 60 0.86 -5.63 15.81
CA VAL A 60 0.70 -4.56 16.81
C VAL A 60 0.26 -3.27 16.13
N LYS A 61 -0.99 -2.86 16.37
CA LYS A 61 -1.59 -1.63 15.81
C LYS A 61 -0.79 -0.35 16.14
N LYS A 62 -0.20 -0.29 17.34
CA LYS A 62 0.65 0.83 17.76
C LYS A 62 1.84 1.08 16.82
N SER A 63 2.31 0.07 16.10
CA SER A 63 3.47 0.22 15.22
C SER A 63 3.16 0.98 13.92
N TYR A 64 1.89 1.04 13.50
CA TYR A 64 1.52 1.62 12.21
C TYR A 64 0.29 2.56 12.26
N GLN A 65 -0.52 2.54 13.31
CA GLN A 65 -1.60 3.51 13.55
C GLN A 65 -1.20 4.53 14.61
N ILE A 66 -1.84 5.70 14.56
CA ILE A 66 -1.66 6.81 15.49
C ILE A 66 -2.89 6.90 16.39
N LYS A 67 -2.69 6.87 17.71
CA LYS A 67 -3.76 7.05 18.69
C LYS A 67 -3.72 8.45 19.27
N GLY A 68 -4.88 9.09 19.45
CA GLY A 68 -4.95 10.40 20.12
C GLY A 68 -4.42 10.41 21.56
N SER A 69 -4.36 9.27 22.24
CA SER A 69 -3.69 9.14 23.55
C SER A 69 -2.17 9.30 23.45
N GLU A 70 -1.56 8.84 22.37
CA GLU A 70 -0.10 8.96 22.14
C GLU A 70 0.25 10.40 21.80
N VAL A 71 -0.55 11.04 20.95
CA VAL A 71 -0.43 12.47 20.63
C VAL A 71 -0.53 13.33 21.89
N ALA A 72 -1.53 13.05 22.73
CA ALA A 72 -1.72 13.76 24.00
C ALA A 72 -0.54 13.56 24.98
N ALA A 73 0.00 12.34 25.05
CA ALA A 73 1.16 12.04 25.90
C ALA A 73 2.42 12.79 25.45
N VAL A 74 2.68 12.87 24.14
CA VAL A 74 3.82 13.62 23.58
C VAL A 74 3.68 15.12 23.86
N LEU A 75 2.47 15.66 23.82
CA LEU A 75 2.21 17.08 24.09
C LEU A 75 2.09 17.41 25.59
N GLY A 76 2.14 16.41 26.47
CA GLY A 76 1.92 16.60 27.91
C GLY A 76 0.52 17.09 28.27
N MET A 77 -0.48 16.86 27.41
CA MET A 77 -1.85 17.32 27.60
C MET A 77 -2.80 16.17 27.94
N ASN A 78 -3.92 16.51 28.59
CA ASN A 78 -4.99 15.53 28.80
C ASN A 78 -5.63 15.16 27.46
N ARG A 79 -5.76 13.86 27.18
CA ARG A 79 -6.43 13.32 25.99
C ARG A 79 -7.84 13.88 25.83
N ALA A 80 -8.61 14.01 26.90
CA ALA A 80 -9.97 14.55 26.83
C ALA A 80 -9.97 16.00 26.33
N THR A 81 -8.98 16.80 26.77
CA THR A 81 -8.84 18.19 26.37
C THR A 81 -8.50 18.32 24.88
N LEU A 82 -7.57 17.47 24.42
CA LEU A 82 -7.12 17.46 23.03
C LEU A 82 -8.20 16.94 22.07
N MET A 83 -8.89 15.87 22.45
CA MET A 83 -9.75 15.11 21.54
C MET A 83 -11.24 15.40 21.70
N ASN A 84 -11.72 15.94 22.82
CA ASN A 84 -13.15 16.07 23.08
C ASN A 84 -13.61 17.49 23.41
N THR A 85 -12.84 18.29 24.14
CA THR A 85 -13.36 19.54 24.71
C THR A 85 -13.03 20.79 23.90
N SER A 86 -11.99 20.78 23.09
CA SER A 86 -11.53 21.97 22.38
C SER A 86 -12.31 22.19 21.08
N SER A 87 -12.42 23.44 20.63
CA SER A 87 -13.13 23.78 19.37
C SER A 87 -12.54 23.07 18.15
N TYR A 88 -11.23 22.83 18.14
CA TYR A 88 -10.53 22.10 17.06
C TYR A 88 -10.60 20.58 17.21
N SER A 89 -11.09 20.05 18.34
CA SER A 89 -11.09 18.61 18.63
C SER A 89 -11.84 17.75 17.61
N PRO A 90 -13.02 18.14 17.08
CA PRO A 90 -13.71 17.37 16.03
C PRO A 90 -12.90 17.28 14.74
N HIS A 91 -12.25 18.39 14.35
CA HIS A 91 -11.43 18.44 13.14
C HIS A 91 -10.14 17.60 13.29
N LEU A 92 -9.50 17.66 14.47
CA LEU A 92 -8.34 16.83 14.78
C LEU A 92 -8.68 15.33 14.75
N LYS A 93 -9.87 14.95 15.24
CA LYS A 93 -10.36 13.56 15.15
C LYS A 93 -10.51 13.11 13.70
N GLN A 94 -11.23 13.89 12.89
CA GLN A 94 -11.43 13.56 11.47
C GLN A 94 -10.09 13.44 10.74
N TYR A 95 -9.16 14.34 11.02
CA TYR A 95 -7.82 14.29 10.44
C TYR A 95 -7.03 13.05 10.88
N LEU A 96 -7.07 12.70 12.17
CA LEU A 96 -6.44 11.47 12.68
C LEU A 96 -7.03 10.21 12.05
N ASP A 97 -8.35 10.17 11.87
CA ASP A 97 -9.03 9.04 11.23
C ASP A 97 -8.61 8.93 9.75
N ALA A 98 -8.58 10.04 9.01
CA ALA A 98 -8.09 10.07 7.63
C ALA A 98 -6.64 9.60 7.51
N VAL A 99 -5.74 10.09 8.36
CA VAL A 99 -4.32 9.66 8.38
C VAL A 99 -4.20 8.18 8.70
N ASN A 100 -5.01 7.64 9.62
CA ASN A 100 -5.00 6.22 9.93
C ASN A 100 -5.51 5.37 8.77
N VAL A 101 -6.52 5.84 8.02
CA VAL A 101 -7.00 5.19 6.78
C VAL A 101 -5.87 5.13 5.76
N ASP A 102 -5.17 6.24 5.51
CA ASP A 102 -4.02 6.28 4.59
C ASP A 102 -2.91 5.29 5.00
N LEU A 103 -2.61 5.19 6.30
CA LEU A 103 -1.61 4.26 6.83
C LEU A 103 -2.06 2.79 6.70
N ASP A 104 -3.34 2.50 6.90
CA ASP A 104 -3.94 1.18 6.69
C ASP A 104 -3.92 0.77 5.20
N GLU A 105 -4.23 1.70 4.30
CA GLU A 105 -4.13 1.50 2.86
C GLU A 105 -2.68 1.23 2.43
N ALA A 106 -1.73 2.02 2.92
CA ALA A 106 -0.31 1.83 2.64
C ALA A 106 0.20 0.46 3.15
N LYS A 107 -0.21 0.05 4.35
CA LYS A 107 0.08 -1.28 4.91
C LYS A 107 -0.51 -2.38 4.02
N SER A 108 -1.80 -2.30 3.69
CA SER A 108 -2.49 -3.34 2.93
C SER A 108 -1.95 -3.47 1.51
N ALA A 109 -1.66 -2.36 0.83
CA ALA A 109 -1.02 -2.33 -0.48
C ALA A 109 0.37 -3.00 -0.43
N LYS A 110 1.10 -2.81 0.67
CA LYS A 110 2.40 -3.44 0.86
C LYS A 110 2.30 -4.94 1.06
N LEU A 111 1.37 -5.42 1.88
CA LEU A 111 1.15 -6.84 2.10
C LEU A 111 0.68 -7.54 0.81
N LYS A 112 -0.23 -6.93 0.04
CA LYS A 112 -0.65 -7.44 -1.28
C LYS A 112 0.52 -7.56 -2.27
N ARG A 113 1.46 -6.59 -2.26
CA ARG A 113 2.68 -6.67 -3.08
C ARG A 113 3.64 -7.75 -2.60
N ALA A 114 3.66 -8.04 -1.30
CA ALA A 114 4.46 -9.13 -0.76
C ALA A 114 3.89 -10.50 -1.13
N GLU A 115 2.56 -10.65 -1.16
CA GLU A 115 1.86 -11.88 -1.58
C GLU A 115 1.97 -12.15 -3.09
N ARG A 116 1.97 -11.10 -3.92
CA ARG A 116 2.08 -11.22 -5.39
C ARG A 116 3.38 -10.60 -5.90
N PRO A 117 4.54 -11.28 -5.75
CA PRO A 117 5.78 -10.79 -6.31
C PRO A 117 5.65 -10.70 -7.84
N THR A 118 5.86 -9.50 -8.39
CA THR A 118 5.95 -9.30 -9.84
C THR A 118 7.14 -10.07 -10.42
N ALA A 119 7.10 -10.38 -11.72
CA ALA A 119 8.05 -11.27 -12.39
C ALA A 119 9.54 -10.91 -12.17
N THR A 120 9.87 -9.63 -12.00
CA THR A 120 11.24 -9.16 -11.72
C THR A 120 11.70 -9.50 -10.28
N GLY A 121 10.76 -9.66 -9.34
CA GLY A 121 10.98 -10.02 -7.93
C GLY A 121 11.11 -11.52 -7.66
N ILE A 122 10.73 -12.37 -8.63
CA ILE A 122 10.83 -13.85 -8.54
C ILE A 122 12.27 -14.30 -8.28
N ARG A 123 13.27 -13.54 -8.75
CA ARG A 123 14.70 -13.82 -8.51
C ARG A 123 15.13 -13.71 -7.03
N LYS A 124 14.30 -13.12 -6.15
CA LYS A 124 14.54 -13.01 -4.70
C LYS A 124 13.65 -13.93 -3.86
N SER A 125 12.77 -14.71 -4.47
CA SER A 125 11.87 -15.64 -3.76
C SER A 125 12.63 -16.84 -3.19
N ARG A 126 12.10 -17.44 -2.13
CA ARG A 126 12.67 -18.68 -1.55
C ARG A 126 12.44 -19.84 -2.52
N LYS A 127 13.27 -20.88 -2.43
CA LYS A 127 13.21 -22.06 -3.32
C LYS A 127 11.81 -22.68 -3.37
N ASP A 128 11.13 -22.75 -2.23
CA ASP A 128 9.82 -23.40 -2.12
C ASP A 128 8.73 -22.63 -2.88
N ASP A 129 8.69 -21.30 -2.76
CA ASP A 129 7.78 -20.43 -3.51
C ASP A 129 7.97 -20.59 -5.04
N LEU A 130 9.22 -20.82 -5.49
CA LEU A 130 9.53 -21.05 -6.89
C LEU A 130 9.02 -22.41 -7.37
N VAL A 131 9.11 -23.44 -6.54
CA VAL A 131 8.62 -24.79 -6.88
C VAL A 131 7.10 -24.79 -7.02
N ASP A 132 6.39 -24.15 -6.10
CA ASP A 132 4.93 -24.06 -6.13
C ASP A 132 4.44 -23.27 -7.36
N LEU A 133 5.08 -22.14 -7.67
CA LEU A 133 4.77 -21.35 -8.86
C LEU A 133 5.01 -22.14 -10.16
N VAL A 134 6.12 -22.87 -10.25
CA VAL A 134 6.40 -23.70 -11.43
C VAL A 134 5.35 -24.81 -11.58
N LYS A 135 4.88 -25.40 -10.48
CA LYS A 135 3.79 -26.38 -10.49
C LYS A 135 2.49 -25.76 -11.03
N GLU A 136 2.09 -24.61 -10.50
CA GLU A 136 0.88 -23.91 -10.95
C GLU A 136 0.96 -23.51 -12.43
N LEU A 137 2.11 -22.98 -12.87
CA LEU A 137 2.31 -22.59 -14.26
C LEU A 137 2.23 -23.80 -15.20
N ARG A 138 2.79 -24.95 -14.80
CA ARG A 138 2.66 -26.20 -15.57
C ARG A 138 1.21 -26.65 -15.68
N MET A 139 0.46 -26.64 -14.57
CA MET A 139 -0.96 -27.00 -14.59
C MET A 139 -1.78 -26.07 -15.49
N LYS A 140 -1.55 -24.75 -15.42
CA LYS A 140 -2.22 -23.77 -16.29
C LYS A 140 -1.84 -23.95 -17.75
N ASN A 141 -0.58 -24.25 -18.04
CA ASN A 141 -0.14 -24.50 -19.42
C ASN A 141 -0.81 -25.75 -19.98
N GLU A 142 -0.92 -26.82 -19.18
CA GLU A 142 -1.59 -28.04 -19.59
C GLU A 142 -3.08 -27.81 -19.82
N ALA A 143 -3.77 -27.11 -18.91
CA ALA A 143 -5.18 -26.75 -19.10
C ALA A 143 -5.42 -25.87 -20.35
N LEU A 144 -4.50 -24.95 -20.66
CA LEU A 144 -4.58 -24.16 -21.89
C LEU A 144 -4.30 -24.99 -23.13
N ARG A 145 -3.41 -25.99 -23.05
CA ARG A 145 -3.14 -26.92 -24.14
C ARG A 145 -4.33 -27.82 -24.42
N THR A 146 -4.98 -28.35 -23.39
CA THR A 146 -6.20 -29.16 -23.57
C THR A 146 -7.32 -28.30 -24.16
N LEU A 147 -7.52 -27.08 -23.65
CA LEU A 147 -8.49 -26.13 -24.21
C LEU A 147 -8.18 -25.74 -25.66
N ALA A 148 -6.91 -25.65 -26.04
CA ALA A 148 -6.50 -25.36 -27.42
C ALA A 148 -6.59 -26.58 -28.35
N ALA A 149 -6.52 -27.79 -27.80
CA ALA A 149 -6.65 -29.04 -28.55
C ALA A 149 -8.13 -29.41 -28.80
N GLU A 150 -9.01 -29.18 -27.84
CA GLU A 150 -10.46 -29.51 -27.93
C GLU A 150 -11.20 -28.92 -29.14
N PRO A 151 -10.96 -27.67 -29.61
CA PRO A 151 -11.72 -27.13 -30.74
C PRO A 151 -11.20 -27.56 -32.11
N LEU A 152 -9.99 -28.12 -32.25
CA LEU A 152 -9.46 -28.37 -33.61
C LEU A 152 -10.18 -29.54 -34.29
N ASP A 153 -10.42 -30.62 -33.56
CA ASP A 153 -11.06 -31.83 -34.09
C ASP A 153 -12.57 -31.62 -34.30
N GLU A 154 -13.27 -30.93 -33.38
CA GLU A 154 -14.69 -30.58 -33.56
C GLU A 154 -14.91 -29.58 -34.70
N ILE A 155 -14.06 -28.56 -34.83
CA ILE A 155 -14.10 -27.64 -35.98
C ILE A 155 -13.85 -28.42 -37.27
N PHE A 156 -12.90 -29.35 -37.24
CA PHE A 156 -12.59 -30.20 -38.39
C PHE A 156 -13.77 -31.08 -38.81
N GLU A 157 -14.46 -31.71 -37.86
CA GLU A 157 -15.64 -32.53 -38.12
C GLU A 157 -16.85 -31.70 -38.61
N GLY A 158 -17.06 -30.51 -38.04
CA GLY A 158 -18.14 -29.58 -38.40
C GLY A 158 -17.97 -28.84 -39.73
N LEU A 159 -16.82 -28.93 -40.41
CA LEU A 159 -16.60 -28.28 -41.69
C LEU A 159 -17.47 -28.89 -42.81
N PRO A 160 -18.20 -28.07 -43.60
CA PRO A 160 -18.92 -28.54 -44.79
C PRO A 160 -18.00 -29.24 -45.80
N LEU A 161 -18.47 -30.34 -46.40
CA LEU A 161 -17.76 -31.13 -47.42
C LEU A 161 -17.07 -30.31 -48.54
N PRO A 162 -17.67 -29.22 -49.07
CA PRO A 162 -17.01 -28.40 -50.09
C PRO A 162 -15.71 -27.74 -49.60
N ILE A 163 -15.64 -27.41 -48.31
CA ILE A 163 -14.47 -26.77 -47.68
C ILE A 163 -13.40 -27.82 -47.38
N LYS A 164 -13.78 -29.00 -46.89
CA LYS A 164 -12.88 -30.14 -46.67
C LYS A 164 -12.14 -30.57 -47.96
N LYS A 165 -12.86 -30.63 -49.09
CA LYS A 165 -12.26 -30.93 -50.41
C LYS A 165 -11.30 -29.85 -50.90
N LYS A 166 -11.58 -28.57 -50.63
CA LYS A 166 -10.69 -27.45 -51.00
C LYS A 166 -9.42 -27.41 -50.15
N LEU A 167 -9.48 -27.91 -48.92
CA LEU A 167 -8.34 -28.00 -48.01
C LEU A 167 -7.50 -29.27 -48.23
N GLY A 168 -7.96 -30.21 -49.08
CA GLY A 168 -7.22 -31.43 -49.44
C GLY A 168 -7.21 -32.51 -48.36
N ILE A 169 -8.19 -32.50 -47.46
CA ILE A 169 -8.21 -33.34 -46.25
C ILE A 169 -9.30 -34.43 -46.33
N ALA A 170 -10.09 -34.45 -47.42
CA ALA A 170 -11.10 -35.45 -47.75
C ALA A 170 -11.11 -35.77 -49.25
#